data_AF-R6DNL0-F1
#
_entry.id   AF-R6DNL0-F1
#
_cell.length_a   1.000
_cell.length_b   1.000
_cell.length_c   1.000
_cell.angle_alpha   90.00
_cell.angle_beta   90.00
_cell.angle_gamma   90.00
#
_symmetry.space_group_name_H-M   'P 1'
#
loop_
_entity.id
_entity.type
_entity.pdbx_description
1 polymer ?
#
loop_
_entity_poly.entity_id
_entity_poly.type
_entity_poly.pdbx_seq_one_letter_code
_entity_poly.pdbx_strand_id
1 'polypeptide(L)'
;MEQNSAIAFLEEKRDYLFPNKDYSQTELVAALLTAPEELMYSLQDIHFINPTLMLGISVIGGPVGLDRFLLKEIGTGILKVITAGGFGFWVFADIFTAKKRCRAYNCKLLIEAISDPSKASGGLNLNVDMDKVVSVAKAAAPGLKAIRKAGKEFSDTLDSEKIYRYR
;
A
#
# COMPACT_ATOMS: atom_id res chain seq x y z
N MET A 1 -3.93 25.64 -16.09
CA MET A 1 -2.65 25.78 -15.37
C MET A 1 -1.56 26.16 -16.36
N GLU A 2 -0.62 27.05 -16.02
CA GLU A 2 0.56 27.27 -16.88
C GLU A 2 1.58 26.13 -16.72
N GLN A 3 2.38 25.89 -17.76
CA GLN A 3 3.37 24.80 -17.78
C GLN A 3 4.39 24.91 -16.63
N ASN A 4 4.84 26.12 -16.32
CA ASN A 4 5.78 26.35 -15.23
C ASN A 4 5.15 26.04 -13.86
N SER A 5 3.87 26.39 -13.67
CA SER A 5 3.14 26.07 -12.45
C SER A 5 2.91 24.56 -12.30
N ALA A 6 2.60 23.86 -13.39
CA ALA A 6 2.43 22.39 -13.37
C ALA A 6 3.73 21.68 -12.98
N ILE A 7 4.86 22.13 -13.52
CA ILE A 7 6.18 21.59 -13.16
C ILE A 7 6.50 21.90 -11.69
N ALA A 8 6.25 23.12 -11.22
CA ALA A 8 6.46 23.50 -9.83
C ALA A 8 5.64 22.65 -8.86
N PHE A 9 4.37 22.38 -9.17
CA PHE A 9 3.52 21.49 -8.37
C PHE A 9 4.08 20.06 -8.29
N LEU A 10 4.52 19.49 -9.42
CA LEU A 10 5.11 18.15 -9.43
C LEU A 10 6.44 18.09 -8.67
N GLU A 11 7.22 19.16 -8.70
CA GLU A 11 8.48 19.24 -7.97
C GLU A 11 8.24 19.39 -6.45
N GLU A 12 7.22 20.16 -6.05
CA GLU A 12 6.78 20.26 -4.66
C GLU A 12 6.33 18.89 -4.11
N LYS A 13 5.58 18.12 -4.91
CA LYS A 13 5.07 16.79 -4.51
C LYS A 13 5.99 15.63 -4.92
N ARG A 14 7.24 15.93 -5.29
CA ARG A 14 8.17 14.95 -5.89
C ARG A 14 8.33 13.67 -5.06
N ASP A 15 8.51 13.78 -3.76
CA ASP A 15 8.74 12.60 -2.89
C ASP A 15 7.54 11.64 -2.83
N TYR A 16 6.34 12.17 -3.06
CA TYR A 16 5.07 11.43 -3.03
C TYR A 16 4.74 10.78 -4.38
N LEU A 17 5.24 11.35 -5.48
CA LEU A 17 4.91 10.93 -6.85
C LEU A 17 6.06 10.16 -7.52
N PHE A 18 7.31 10.45 -7.16
CA PHE A 18 8.49 9.95 -7.86
C PHE A 18 9.54 9.32 -6.93
N PRO A 19 10.39 8.41 -7.45
CA PRO A 19 10.25 7.72 -8.73
C PRO A 19 9.08 6.74 -8.73
N ASN A 20 8.34 6.70 -9.84
CA ASN A 20 7.33 5.68 -10.15
C ASN A 20 7.54 5.19 -11.59
N LYS A 21 6.97 4.04 -11.94
CA LYS A 21 7.16 3.39 -13.26
C LYS A 21 5.92 3.46 -14.15
N ASP A 22 4.78 3.84 -13.57
CA ASP A 22 3.46 3.72 -14.20
C ASP A 22 3.04 5.03 -14.88
N TYR A 23 3.63 6.17 -14.47
CA TYR A 23 3.36 7.50 -14.98
C TYR A 23 4.65 8.30 -15.15
N SER A 24 4.89 8.76 -16.36
CA SER A 24 5.99 9.68 -16.67
C SER A 24 5.67 11.11 -16.21
N GLN A 25 6.71 11.90 -15.95
CA GLN A 25 6.54 13.32 -15.61
C GLN A 25 5.84 14.09 -16.72
N THR A 26 6.09 13.75 -17.99
CA THR A 26 5.46 14.40 -19.13
C THR A 26 3.97 14.12 -19.21
N GLU A 27 3.52 12.90 -18.93
CA GLU A 27 2.10 12.55 -18.89
C GLU A 27 1.37 13.30 -17.77
N LEU A 28 1.99 13.40 -16.59
CA LEU A 28 1.41 14.12 -15.45
C LEU A 28 1.33 15.63 -15.70
N VAL A 29 2.36 16.22 -16.33
CA VAL A 29 2.30 17.64 -16.76
C VAL A 29 1.20 17.84 -17.78
N ALA A 30 1.09 16.98 -18.79
CA ALA A 30 0.03 17.08 -19.80
C ALA A 30 -1.37 17.00 -19.17
N ALA A 31 -1.58 16.08 -18.22
CA ALA A 31 -2.84 15.97 -17.49
C ALA A 31 -3.17 17.25 -16.68
N LEU A 32 -2.18 17.81 -15.98
CA LEU A 32 -2.33 19.06 -15.22
C LEU A 32 -2.64 20.27 -16.11
N LEU A 33 -2.09 20.32 -17.32
CA LEU A 33 -2.37 21.37 -18.29
C LEU A 33 -3.82 21.31 -18.80
N THR A 34 -4.38 20.10 -18.90
CA THR A 34 -5.79 19.89 -19.31
C THR A 34 -6.81 20.11 -18.19
N ALA A 35 -6.36 20.27 -16.94
CA ALA A 35 -7.24 20.44 -15.79
C ALA A 35 -7.95 21.81 -15.82
N PRO A 36 -9.27 21.87 -15.59
CA PRO A 36 -10.02 23.12 -15.44
C PRO A 36 -9.43 24.02 -14.34
N GLU A 37 -9.44 25.33 -14.56
CA GLU A 37 -8.82 26.31 -13.65
C GLU A 37 -9.47 26.33 -12.27
N GLU A 38 -10.78 26.09 -12.20
CA GLU A 38 -11.55 25.93 -10.96
C GLU A 38 -11.05 24.78 -10.07
N LEU A 39 -10.37 23.77 -10.64
CA LEU A 39 -9.84 22.64 -9.88
C LEU A 39 -8.51 22.93 -9.22
N MET A 40 -7.83 24.01 -9.61
CA MET A 40 -6.45 24.28 -9.17
C MET A 40 -6.32 24.36 -7.65
N TYR A 41 -7.30 24.98 -6.98
CA TYR A 41 -7.34 25.03 -5.53
C TYR A 41 -7.55 23.64 -4.92
N SER A 42 -8.46 22.84 -5.47
CA SER A 42 -8.73 21.48 -4.98
C SER A 42 -7.56 20.50 -5.20
N LEU A 43 -6.73 20.71 -6.23
CA LEU A 43 -5.55 19.88 -6.48
C LEU A 43 -4.46 20.08 -5.42
N GLN A 44 -4.37 21.28 -4.82
CA GLN A 44 -3.44 21.53 -3.71
C GLN A 44 -3.84 20.78 -2.43
N ASP A 45 -5.14 20.54 -2.25
CA ASP A 45 -5.72 19.85 -1.10
C ASP A 45 -5.67 18.32 -1.21
N ILE A 46 -5.12 17.76 -2.30
CA ILE A 46 -4.98 16.31 -2.44
C ILE A 46 -4.08 15.76 -1.33
N HIS A 47 -4.66 14.89 -0.50
CA HIS A 47 -3.93 14.19 0.55
C HIS A 47 -3.19 12.98 -0.01
N PHE A 48 -1.97 13.22 -0.50
CA PHE A 48 -1.06 12.15 -0.90
C PHE A 48 -0.58 11.32 0.29
N ILE A 49 -0.46 10.02 0.07
CA ILE A 49 0.05 9.10 1.08
C ILE A 49 1.58 9.19 1.10
N ASN A 50 2.16 9.38 2.29
CA ASN A 50 3.61 9.39 2.43
C ASN A 50 4.19 7.97 2.18
N PRO A 51 5.06 7.78 1.16
CA PRO A 51 5.60 6.46 0.84
C PRO A 51 6.44 5.83 1.96
N THR A 52 7.06 6.65 2.81
CA THR A 52 7.85 6.17 3.95
C THR A 52 6.96 5.67 5.09
N LEU A 53 5.85 6.36 5.37
CA LEU A 53 4.85 5.84 6.31
C LEU A 53 4.26 4.52 5.80
N MET A 54 4.00 4.46 4.49
CA MET A 54 3.48 3.25 3.88
C MET A 54 4.44 2.06 3.97
N LEU A 55 5.75 2.31 3.82
CA LEU A 55 6.77 1.30 4.10
C LEU A 55 6.70 0.81 5.55
N GLY A 56 6.58 1.73 6.52
CA GLY A 56 6.45 1.36 7.94
C GLY A 56 5.24 0.46 8.20
N ILE A 57 4.09 0.81 7.61
CA ILE A 57 2.87 0.01 7.68
C ILE A 57 3.05 -1.37 7.02
N SER A 58 3.77 -1.43 5.90
CA SER A 58 4.08 -2.68 5.20
C SER A 58 4.98 -3.61 6.01
N VAL A 59 5.95 -3.07 6.75
CA VAL A 59 6.83 -3.87 7.62
C VAL A 59 6.06 -4.40 8.84
N ILE A 60 5.26 -3.56 9.50
CA ILE A 60 4.51 -3.94 10.71
C ILE A 60 3.32 -4.85 10.37
N GLY A 61 2.60 -4.51 9.30
CA GLY A 61 1.43 -5.24 8.82
C GLY A 61 1.74 -6.32 7.78
N GLY A 62 3.03 -6.60 7.55
CA GLY A 62 3.54 -7.52 6.54
C GLY A 62 2.92 -8.92 6.56
N PRO A 63 2.78 -9.59 7.72
CA PRO A 63 2.17 -10.92 7.81
C PRO A 63 0.70 -10.96 7.37
N VAL A 64 -0.02 -9.85 7.50
CA VAL A 64 -1.46 -9.73 7.18
C VAL A 64 -1.67 -9.11 5.80
N GLY A 65 -0.65 -8.47 5.21
CA GLY A 65 -0.77 -7.77 3.91
C GLY A 65 -1.48 -6.42 4.02
N LEU A 66 -1.35 -5.75 5.16
CA LEU A 66 -2.04 -4.50 5.48
C LEU A 66 -1.80 -3.40 4.44
N ASP A 67 -0.57 -3.27 3.97
CA ASP A 67 -0.17 -2.31 2.92
C ASP A 67 -0.89 -2.55 1.59
N ARG A 68 -1.18 -3.81 1.24
CA ARG A 68 -1.89 -4.16 0.00
C ARG A 68 -3.36 -3.79 0.09
N PHE A 69 -3.98 -4.01 1.25
CA PHE A 69 -5.37 -3.62 1.47
C PHE A 69 -5.53 -2.10 1.46
N LEU A 70 -4.58 -1.36 2.04
CA LEU A 70 -4.60 0.10 2.05
C LEU A 70 -4.39 0.70 0.65
N LEU A 71 -3.59 0.09 -0.23
CA LEU A 71 -3.47 0.51 -1.64
C LEU A 71 -4.62 0.01 -2.54
N LYS A 72 -5.67 -0.58 -1.95
CA LYS A 72 -6.81 -1.18 -2.67
C LYS A 72 -6.42 -2.36 -3.58
N GLU A 73 -5.26 -2.98 -3.36
CA GLU A 73 -4.79 -4.19 -4.05
C GLU A 73 -5.32 -5.48 -3.38
N ILE A 74 -6.64 -5.55 -3.18
CA ILE A 74 -7.32 -6.59 -2.36
C ILE A 74 -6.98 -8.01 -2.84
N GLY A 75 -6.90 -8.24 -4.16
CA GLY A 75 -6.64 -9.56 -4.73
C GLY A 75 -5.29 -10.15 -4.31
N THR A 76 -4.23 -9.35 -4.31
CA THR A 76 -2.89 -9.83 -3.87
C THR A 76 -2.77 -9.92 -2.35
N GLY A 77 -3.55 -9.13 -1.61
CA GLY A 77 -3.68 -9.26 -0.15
C GLY A 77 -4.31 -10.58 0.26
N ILE A 78 -5.40 -10.99 -0.41
CA ILE A 78 -6.07 -12.29 -0.17
C ILE A 78 -5.13 -13.46 -0.48
N LEU A 79 -4.40 -13.41 -1.61
CA LEU A 79 -3.45 -14.46 -1.97
C LEU A 79 -2.37 -14.65 -0.89
N LYS A 80 -1.87 -13.56 -0.33
CA LYS A 80 -0.86 -13.57 0.72
C LYS A 80 -1.36 -14.22 2.02
N VAL A 81 -2.62 -13.95 2.40
CA VAL A 81 -3.29 -14.60 3.53
C VAL A 81 -3.49 -16.10 3.28
N ILE A 82 -3.89 -16.50 2.08
CA ILE A 82 -4.04 -17.92 1.70
C ILE A 82 -2.70 -18.66 1.75
N THR A 83 -1.59 -18.00 1.38
CA THR A 83 -0.24 -18.57 1.51
C THR A 83 0.33 -18.56 2.94
N ALA A 84 -0.51 -18.39 3.97
CA ALA A 84 -0.09 -18.30 5.38
C ALA A 84 0.91 -17.16 5.66
N GLY A 85 0.75 -16.00 5.01
CA GLY A 85 1.69 -14.87 5.14
C GLY A 85 3.05 -15.10 4.47
N GLY A 86 3.16 -16.18 3.67
CA GLY A 86 4.32 -16.66 2.92
C GLY A 86 5.66 -16.39 3.58
N PHE A 87 5.96 -17.14 4.64
CA PHE A 87 7.32 -17.48 5.13
C PHE A 87 8.37 -16.34 5.12
N GLY A 88 7.96 -15.08 5.32
CA GLY A 88 8.85 -13.90 5.29
C GLY A 88 9.28 -13.40 3.90
N PHE A 89 9.12 -14.19 2.83
CA PHE A 89 9.46 -13.78 1.45
C PHE A 89 8.68 -12.53 1.02
N TRP A 90 7.39 -12.45 1.38
CA TRP A 90 6.57 -11.30 1.04
C TRP A 90 7.00 -10.02 1.76
N VAL A 91 7.48 -10.11 3.00
CA VAL A 91 7.97 -8.94 3.75
C VAL A 91 9.21 -8.37 3.05
N PHE A 92 10.12 -9.22 2.61
CA PHE A 92 11.28 -8.80 1.80
C PHE A 92 10.87 -8.15 0.48
N ALA A 93 9.94 -8.76 -0.26
CA ALA A 93 9.44 -8.19 -1.50
C ALA A 93 8.73 -6.84 -1.27
N ASP A 94 8.01 -6.70 -0.15
CA ASP A 94 7.25 -5.50 0.15
C ASP A 94 8.15 -4.33 0.60
N ILE A 95 9.28 -4.57 1.27
CA ILE A 95 10.26 -3.51 1.58
C ILE A 95 10.72 -2.76 0.32
N PHE A 96 10.92 -3.48 -0.79
CA PHE A 96 11.35 -2.88 -2.06
C PHE A 96 10.20 -2.34 -2.91
N THR A 97 8.99 -2.87 -2.75
CA THR A 97 7.85 -2.54 -3.64
C THR A 97 6.84 -1.59 -3.02
N ALA A 98 6.69 -1.52 -1.69
CA ALA A 98 5.66 -0.70 -1.02
C ALA A 98 5.77 0.78 -1.38
N LYS A 99 6.98 1.36 -1.32
CA LYS A 99 7.21 2.77 -1.72
C LYS A 99 6.83 3.02 -3.18
N LYS A 100 7.18 2.08 -4.08
CA LYS A 100 6.88 2.19 -5.53
C LYS A 100 5.38 2.15 -5.78
N ARG A 101 4.69 1.19 -5.16
CA ARG A 101 3.23 1.03 -5.26
C ARG A 101 2.48 2.23 -4.67
N CYS A 102 2.96 2.77 -3.55
CA CYS A 102 2.41 3.98 -2.94
C CYS A 102 2.49 5.20 -3.88
N ARG A 103 3.64 5.41 -4.53
CA ARG A 103 3.82 6.52 -5.47
C ARG A 103 2.95 6.38 -6.72
N ALA A 104 2.86 5.16 -7.25
CA ALA A 104 1.96 4.84 -8.35
C ALA A 104 0.49 5.12 -8.00
N TYR A 105 0.07 4.75 -6.78
CA TYR A 105 -1.27 5.05 -6.27
C TYR A 105 -1.50 6.56 -6.16
N ASN A 106 -0.54 7.33 -5.64
CA ASN A 106 -0.64 8.79 -5.56
C ASN A 106 -0.76 9.43 -6.95
N CYS A 107 -0.01 8.95 -7.95
CA CYS A 107 -0.14 9.45 -9.33
C CYS A 107 -1.52 9.14 -9.92
N LYS A 108 -2.04 7.94 -9.66
CA LYS A 108 -3.40 7.56 -10.07
C LYS A 108 -4.44 8.46 -9.41
N LEU A 109 -4.31 8.73 -8.12
CA LEU A 109 -5.19 9.63 -7.37
C LEU A 109 -5.18 11.04 -7.97
N LEU A 110 -4.01 11.55 -8.36
CA LEU A 110 -3.88 12.86 -9.01
C LEU A 110 -4.65 12.91 -10.34
N ILE A 111 -4.47 11.91 -11.22
CA ILE A 111 -5.16 11.85 -12.51
C ILE A 111 -6.67 11.71 -12.32
N GLU A 112 -7.09 10.89 -11.35
CA GLU A 112 -8.50 10.72 -11.02
C GLU A 112 -9.10 12.02 -10.47
N ALA A 113 -8.38 12.75 -9.62
CA ALA A 113 -8.81 14.04 -9.08
C ALA A 113 -8.89 15.15 -10.15
N ILE A 114 -8.02 15.11 -11.16
CA ILE A 114 -8.09 16.02 -12.32
C ILE A 114 -9.37 15.76 -13.14
N SER A 115 -9.82 14.50 -13.20
CA SER A 115 -11.02 14.11 -13.94
C SER A 115 -12.31 14.29 -13.13
N ASP A 116 -12.26 14.01 -11.82
CA ASP A 116 -13.36 14.13 -10.87
C ASP A 116 -12.83 14.70 -9.54
N PRO A 117 -13.04 16.00 -9.26
CA PRO A 117 -12.49 16.68 -8.08
C PRO A 117 -13.00 16.11 -6.76
N SER A 118 -14.19 15.48 -6.77
CA SER A 118 -14.73 14.84 -5.56
C SER A 118 -13.82 13.72 -5.05
N LYS A 119 -13.02 13.12 -5.94
CA LYS A 119 -12.06 12.05 -5.66
C LYS A 119 -10.74 12.54 -5.06
N ALA A 120 -10.47 13.84 -5.06
CA ALA A 120 -9.29 14.42 -4.39
C ALA A 120 -9.25 14.07 -2.88
N SER A 121 -10.41 13.92 -2.27
CA SER A 121 -10.60 13.48 -0.88
C SER A 121 -10.47 11.95 -0.68
N GLY A 122 -10.36 11.19 -1.76
CA GLY A 122 -10.26 9.72 -1.78
C GLY A 122 -8.86 9.16 -1.45
N GLY A 123 -7.95 10.01 -0.98
CA GLY A 123 -6.71 9.61 -0.32
C GLY A 123 -6.98 8.70 0.89
N LEU A 124 -5.94 8.01 1.37
CA LEU A 124 -6.07 7.02 2.43
C LEU A 124 -6.61 7.67 3.72
N ASN A 125 -7.87 7.40 4.03
CA ASN A 125 -8.44 7.77 5.31
C ASN A 125 -8.15 6.63 6.26
N LEU A 126 -6.99 6.70 6.95
CA LEU A 126 -6.51 5.67 7.87
C LEU A 126 -7.58 5.16 8.84
N ASN A 127 -8.53 6.00 9.27
CA ASN A 127 -9.64 5.59 10.13
C ASN A 127 -10.68 4.71 9.41
N VAL A 128 -11.10 5.09 8.18
CA VAL A 128 -12.12 4.39 7.39
C VAL A 128 -11.58 3.12 6.73
N ASP A 129 -10.34 3.17 6.25
CA ASP A 129 -9.70 2.02 5.63
C ASP A 129 -9.30 0.96 6.67
N MET A 130 -9.03 1.36 7.92
CA MET A 130 -8.79 0.42 9.02
C MET A 130 -10.02 -0.45 9.31
N ASP A 131 -11.26 0.04 9.21
CA ASP A 131 -12.46 -0.78 9.41
C ASP A 131 -12.58 -1.88 8.34
N LYS A 132 -12.29 -1.54 7.09
CA LYS A 132 -12.25 -2.52 5.99
C LYS A 132 -11.15 -3.55 6.22
N VAL A 133 -9.96 -3.09 6.61
CA VAL A 133 -8.85 -3.97 7.00
C VAL A 133 -9.24 -4.88 8.15
N VAL A 134 -9.85 -4.35 9.22
CA VAL A 134 -10.26 -5.11 10.41
C VAL A 134 -11.30 -6.16 10.02
N SER A 135 -12.22 -5.85 9.10
CA SER A 135 -13.18 -6.82 8.60
C SER A 135 -12.51 -7.97 7.82
N VAL A 136 -11.53 -7.66 6.96
CA VAL A 136 -10.76 -8.66 6.21
C VAL A 136 -9.86 -9.48 7.14
N ALA A 137 -9.22 -8.85 8.12
CA ALA A 137 -8.42 -9.53 9.13
C ALA A 137 -9.26 -10.46 10.02
N LYS A 138 -10.49 -10.04 10.39
CA LYS A 138 -11.46 -10.91 11.09
C LYS A 138 -11.88 -12.10 10.23
N ALA A 139 -12.09 -11.90 8.93
CA ALA A 139 -12.41 -13.00 8.00
C ALA A 139 -11.23 -13.98 7.82
N ALA A 140 -9.98 -13.49 7.94
CA ALA A 140 -8.76 -14.29 7.88
C ALA A 140 -8.37 -14.94 9.22
N ALA A 141 -8.94 -14.50 10.35
CA ALA A 141 -8.62 -14.96 11.69
C ALA A 141 -8.74 -16.49 11.91
N PRO A 142 -9.69 -17.22 11.30
CA PRO A 142 -9.73 -18.68 11.40
C PRO A 142 -8.49 -19.35 10.80
N GLY A 143 -8.01 -18.86 9.65
CA GLY A 143 -6.79 -19.35 9.00
C GLY A 143 -5.54 -19.05 9.82
N LEU A 144 -5.47 -17.86 10.42
CA LEU A 144 -4.36 -17.46 11.30
C LEU A 144 -4.28 -18.32 12.58
N LYS A 145 -5.43 -18.71 13.15
CA LYS A 145 -5.49 -19.65 14.29
C LYS A 145 -5.01 -21.05 13.89
N ALA A 146 -5.37 -21.53 12.69
CA ALA A 146 -4.91 -22.81 12.18
C ALA A 146 -3.39 -22.85 11.96
N ILE A 147 -2.83 -21.78 11.39
CA ILE A 147 -1.37 -21.63 11.19
C ILE A 147 -0.63 -21.56 12.53
N ARG A 148 -1.16 -20.81 13.50
CA ARG A 148 -0.57 -20.73 14.85
C ARG A 148 -0.62 -22.08 15.56
N LYS A 149 -1.68 -22.87 15.38
CA LYS A 149 -1.81 -24.22 15.93
C LYS A 149 -0.81 -25.19 15.28
N ALA A 150 -0.74 -25.22 13.95
CA ALA A 150 0.20 -26.05 13.21
C ALA A 150 1.66 -25.70 13.50
N GLY A 151 2.00 -24.41 13.65
CA GLY A 151 3.34 -23.97 14.05
C GLY A 151 3.71 -24.37 15.46
N LYS A 152 2.75 -24.41 16.39
CA LYS A 152 2.96 -24.90 17.75
C LYS A 152 3.20 -26.42 17.76
N GLU A 153 2.37 -27.17 17.04
CA GLU A 153 2.53 -28.63 16.86
C GLU A 153 3.87 -28.98 16.20
N PHE A 154 4.30 -28.22 15.19
CA PHE A 154 5.60 -28.39 14.54
C PHE A 154 6.78 -28.06 15.47
N SER A 155 6.68 -26.98 16.26
CA SER A 155 7.70 -26.63 17.27
C SER A 155 7.81 -27.71 18.36
N ASP A 156 6.68 -28.21 18.85
CA ASP A 156 6.62 -29.26 19.87
C ASP A 156 7.20 -30.59 19.31
N THR A 157 7.01 -30.84 18.01
CA THR A 157 7.61 -32.00 17.32
C THR A 157 9.13 -31.87 17.20
N LEU A 158 9.65 -30.70 16.87
CA LEU A 158 11.10 -30.45 16.77
C LEU A 158 11.82 -30.51 18.14
N ASP A 159 11.16 -30.06 19.21
CA ASP A 159 11.69 -30.21 20.57
C ASP A 159 11.66 -31.68 21.02
N SER A 160 10.68 -32.47 20.56
CA SER A 160 10.64 -33.91 20.83
C SER A 160 11.75 -34.69 20.11
N GLU A 161 12.13 -34.31 18.88
CA GLU A 161 13.23 -34.95 18.15
C GLU A 161 14.62 -34.62 18.73
N LYS A 162 14.82 -33.43 19.32
CA LYS A 162 16.08 -33.08 19.99
C LYS A 162 16.36 -33.92 21.23
N ILE A 163 15.33 -34.45 21.90
CA ILE A 163 15.47 -35.29 23.09
C ILE A 163 16.03 -36.69 22.75
N TYR A 164 15.86 -37.18 21.51
CA TYR A 164 16.36 -38.50 21.09
C TYR A 164 17.81 -38.51 20.58
N ARG A 165 18.49 -37.35 20.45
CA ARG A 165 19.90 -37.27 20.02
C ARG A 165 20.93 -37.21 21.15
N TYR A 166 20.50 -37.30 22.42
CA TYR A 166 21.38 -37.31 23.60
C TYR A 166 21.11 -38.51 24.53
N ARG A 167 20.92 -39.70 23.96
CA ARG A 167 21.02 -40.97 24.70
C ARG A 167 21.78 -42.01 23.90
#